data_AF-A0A1F9Q9C7-F1
#
_entry.id   AF-A0A1F9Q9C7-F1
#
_cell.length_a   1.000
_cell.length_b   1.000
_cell.length_c   1.000
_cell.angle_alpha   90.00
_cell.angle_beta   90.00
_cell.angle_gamma   90.00
#
_symmetry.space_group_name_H-M   'P 1'
#
loop_
_entity.id
_entity.type
_entity.pdbx_description
1 polymer ?
#
loop_
_entity_poly.entity_id
_entity_poly.type
_entity_poly.pdbx_seq_one_letter_code
_entity_poly.pdbx_strand_id
1 'polypeptide(L)'
;MRLKPSLARLCLVFCLLMLLALSLGGCLPKNKAWNHPRQPDPRKEDMLFVEDTKFCEGKIGSQPQGDAREAAMAGCLKRLGWVPKEKD
;
A
#
# COMPACT_ATOMS: atom_id res chain seq x y z
N MET A 1 -11.42 17.28 47.83
CA MET A 1 -10.19 17.07 47.03
C MET A 1 -10.60 16.67 45.62
N ARG A 2 -10.50 17.57 44.63
CA ARG A 2 -10.84 17.26 43.22
C ARG A 2 -9.58 16.81 42.51
N LEU A 3 -9.51 15.54 42.12
CA LEU A 3 -8.43 15.04 41.28
C LEU A 3 -8.47 15.76 39.93
N LYS A 4 -7.46 16.60 39.66
CA LYS A 4 -7.21 17.13 38.32
C LYS A 4 -6.76 15.93 37.46
N PRO A 5 -7.49 15.55 36.40
CA PRO A 5 -6.94 14.60 35.44
C PRO A 5 -5.72 15.29 34.79
N SER A 6 -4.52 14.85 35.16
CA SER A 6 -3.29 15.34 34.53
C SER A 6 -3.44 15.20 33.02
N LEU A 7 -3.25 16.30 32.29
CA LEU A 7 -3.20 16.35 30.82
C LEU A 7 -2.33 15.22 30.22
N ALA A 8 -1.33 14.75 30.96
CA ALA A 8 -0.50 13.60 30.62
C ALA A 8 -1.28 12.30 30.32
N ARG A 9 -2.41 12.05 30.99
CA ARG A 9 -3.23 10.86 30.72
C ARG A 9 -4.01 10.96 29.42
N LEU A 10 -4.40 12.17 29.00
CA LEU A 10 -5.08 12.41 27.73
C LEU A 10 -4.13 12.26 26.53
N CYS A 11 -2.88 12.73 26.65
CA CYS A 11 -1.86 12.55 25.59
C CYS A 11 -1.52 11.06 25.35
N LEU A 12 -1.39 10.27 26.42
CA LEU A 12 -1.08 8.83 26.29
C LEU A 12 -2.17 8.07 25.53
N VAL A 13 -3.45 8.35 25.83
CA VAL A 13 -4.59 7.75 25.12
C VAL A 13 -4.63 8.20 23.66
N PHE A 14 -4.32 9.46 23.37
CA PHE A 14 -4.31 9.98 22.00
C PHE A 14 -3.18 9.37 21.15
N CYS A 15 -1.98 9.19 21.71
CA CYS A 15 -0.88 8.50 21.03
C CYS A 15 -1.20 7.02 20.76
N LEU A 16 -1.85 6.33 21.70
CA LEU A 16 -2.29 4.94 21.53
C LEU A 16 -3.35 4.81 20.43
N LEU A 17 -4.29 5.75 20.33
CA LEU A 17 -5.30 5.77 19.27
C LEU A 17 -4.69 6.06 17.89
N MET A 18 -3.69 6.94 17.80
CA MET A 18 -2.96 7.19 16.55
C MET A 18 -2.19 5.95 16.07
N LEU A 19 -1.50 5.23 16.98
CA LEU A 19 -0.78 3.99 16.64
C LEU A 19 -1.74 2.88 16.19
N LEU A 20 -2.94 2.80 16.77
CA LEU A 20 -3.99 1.86 16.35
C LEU A 20 -4.59 2.23 14.99
N ALA A 21 -4.75 3.52 14.70
CA ALA A 21 -5.21 3.98 13.38
C ALA A 21 -4.18 3.66 12.28
N LEU A 22 -2.89 3.67 12.58
CA LEU A 22 -1.84 3.23 11.65
C LEU A 22 -1.83 1.72 11.41
N SER A 23 -2.26 0.89 12.37
CA SER A 23 -2.31 -0.57 12.19
C SER A 23 -3.59 -1.06 11.49
N LEU A 24 -4.69 -0.30 11.57
CA LEU A 24 -5.95 -0.59 10.87
C LEU A 24 -6.11 0.16 9.53
N GLY A 25 -5.28 1.17 9.26
CA GLY A 25 -5.23 1.87 7.96
C GLY A 25 -4.52 1.11 6.84
N GLY A 26 -4.18 -0.17 7.05
CA GLY A 26 -3.33 -0.99 6.17
C GLY A 26 -4.03 -1.87 5.13
N CYS A 27 -5.34 -1.76 4.88
CA CYS A 27 -6.06 -2.73 4.03
C CYS A 27 -6.80 -2.15 2.81
N LEU A 28 -6.48 -0.95 2.36
CA LEU A 28 -6.87 -0.50 1.03
C LEU A 28 -5.63 0.03 0.33
N PRO A 29 -5.23 -0.52 -0.84
CA PRO A 29 -4.08 -0.01 -1.55
C PRO A 29 -4.36 1.45 -1.89
N LYS A 30 -3.61 2.36 -1.24
CA LYS A 30 -3.47 3.77 -1.63
C LYS A 30 -3.44 3.81 -3.15
N ASN A 31 -4.48 4.37 -3.77
CA ASN A 31 -4.60 4.62 -5.21
C ASN A 31 -3.61 3.81 -6.06
N LYS A 32 -3.89 2.51 -6.26
CA LYS A 32 -3.14 1.62 -7.16
C LYS A 32 -2.75 2.40 -8.42
N ALA A 33 -1.46 2.67 -8.63
CA ALA A 33 -0.96 3.51 -9.74
C ALA A 33 -0.99 2.80 -11.11
N TRP A 34 -1.72 1.68 -11.21
CA TRP A 34 -1.74 0.77 -12.34
C TRP A 34 -3.19 0.39 -12.66
N ASN A 35 -3.45 0.16 -13.94
CA ASN A 35 -4.69 -0.39 -14.49
C ASN A 35 -4.39 -1.64 -15.31
N HIS A 36 -5.29 -2.62 -15.27
CA HIS A 36 -5.24 -3.79 -16.12
C HIS A 36 -6.35 -3.69 -17.18
N PRO A 37 -6.01 -3.41 -18.46
CA PRO A 37 -6.98 -3.05 -19.51
C PRO A 37 -7.96 -4.17 -19.86
N ARG A 38 -7.66 -5.41 -19.47
CA ARG A 38 -8.51 -6.58 -19.70
C ARG A 38 -9.34 -7.01 -18.49
N GLN A 39 -9.22 -6.30 -17.36
CA GLN A 39 -9.93 -6.64 -16.13
C GLN A 39 -10.85 -5.48 -15.69
N PRO A 40 -12.08 -5.39 -16.24
CA PRO A 40 -12.97 -4.26 -16.00
C PRO A 40 -13.66 -4.27 -14.63
N ASP A 41 -13.71 -5.42 -13.95
CA ASP A 41 -14.26 -5.53 -12.60
C ASP A 41 -13.20 -5.07 -11.58
N PRO A 42 -13.41 -3.96 -10.85
CA PRO A 42 -12.41 -3.39 -9.95
C PRO A 42 -11.99 -4.34 -8.83
N ARG A 43 -12.92 -5.16 -8.30
CA ARG A 43 -12.60 -6.08 -7.20
C ARG A 43 -11.67 -7.19 -7.66
N LYS A 44 -11.93 -7.73 -8.85
CA LYS A 44 -11.07 -8.74 -9.47
C LYS A 44 -9.74 -8.13 -9.93
N GLU A 45 -9.76 -6.89 -10.41
CA GLU A 45 -8.54 -6.17 -10.77
C GLU A 45 -7.64 -5.95 -9.53
N ASP A 46 -8.22 -5.62 -8.37
CA ASP A 46 -7.45 -5.46 -7.13
C ASP A 46 -6.86 -6.78 -6.64
N MET A 47 -7.62 -7.89 -6.69
CA MET A 47 -7.10 -9.22 -6.38
C MET A 47 -5.94 -9.60 -7.32
N LEU A 48 -6.13 -9.39 -8.62
CA LEU A 48 -5.10 -9.66 -9.63
C LEU A 48 -3.86 -8.81 -9.39
N PHE A 49 -4.03 -7.54 -8.99
CA PHE A 49 -2.89 -6.67 -8.68
C PHE A 49 -2.06 -7.20 -7.51
N VAL A 50 -2.71 -7.69 -6.45
CA VAL A 50 -2.02 -8.27 -5.29
C VAL A 50 -1.26 -9.54 -5.69
N GLU A 51 -1.89 -10.42 -6.48
CA GLU A 51 -1.26 -11.65 -6.97
C GLU A 51 -0.05 -11.36 -7.86
N ASP A 52 -0.21 -10.48 -8.85
CA ASP A 52 0.83 -10.10 -9.79
C ASP A 52 1.97 -9.33 -9.12
N THR A 53 1.67 -8.47 -8.14
CA THR A 53 2.69 -7.78 -7.35
C THR A 53 3.53 -8.79 -6.59
N LYS A 54 2.90 -9.75 -5.90
CA LYS A 54 3.61 -10.81 -5.17
C LYS A 54 4.45 -11.69 -6.11
N PHE A 55 3.92 -12.00 -7.28
CA PHE A 55 4.67 -12.70 -8.32
C PHE A 55 5.91 -11.90 -8.74
N CYS A 56 5.75 -10.61 -9.02
CA CYS A 56 6.84 -9.73 -9.41
C CYS A 56 7.89 -9.54 -8.32
N GLU A 57 7.49 -9.43 -7.05
CA GLU A 57 8.41 -9.43 -5.90
C GLU A 57 9.30 -10.68 -5.88
N GLY A 58 8.71 -11.85 -6.15
CA GLY A 58 9.47 -13.11 -6.28
C GLY A 58 10.40 -13.15 -7.50
N LYS A 59 10.14 -12.36 -8.55
CA LYS A 59 10.96 -12.33 -9.78
C LYS A 59 12.08 -11.32 -9.75
N ILE A 60 11.88 -10.15 -9.16
CA ILE A 60 12.92 -9.11 -9.08
C ILE A 60 14.02 -9.47 -8.06
N GLY A 61 13.72 -10.36 -7.12
CA GLY A 61 14.66 -10.81 -6.10
C GLY A 61 14.98 -9.75 -5.05
N SER A 62 16.01 -9.99 -4.25
CA SER A 62 16.46 -9.09 -3.19
C SER A 62 17.24 -7.91 -3.77
N GLN A 63 16.56 -7.00 -4.46
CA GLN A 63 17.11 -5.72 -4.87
C GLN A 63 17.02 -4.71 -3.72
N PRO A 64 18.01 -3.82 -3.54
CA PRO A 64 17.91 -2.73 -2.59
C PRO A 64 16.73 -1.82 -2.96
N GLN A 65 16.07 -1.23 -1.95
CA GLN A 65 15.01 -0.25 -2.20
C GLN A 65 15.55 0.96 -2.96
N GLY A 66 14.74 1.53 -3.86
CA GLY A 66 15.10 2.68 -4.70
C GLY A 66 14.75 2.47 -6.17
N ASP A 67 15.15 3.43 -7.01
CA ASP A 67 14.74 3.56 -8.41
C ASP A 67 14.94 2.29 -9.24
N ALA A 68 16.05 1.57 -9.02
CA ALA A 68 16.34 0.33 -9.73
C ALA A 68 15.31 -0.77 -9.44
N ARG A 69 14.89 -0.90 -8.18
CA ARG A 69 13.86 -1.86 -7.76
C ARG A 69 12.48 -1.46 -8.27
N GLU A 70 12.17 -0.17 -8.22
CA GLU A 70 10.93 0.37 -8.77
C GLU A 70 10.84 0.15 -10.27
N ALA A 71 11.93 0.37 -11.01
CA ALA A 71 12.02 0.12 -12.44
C ALA A 71 11.88 -1.38 -12.77
N ALA A 72 12.50 -2.26 -11.98
CA ALA A 72 12.36 -3.71 -12.14
C ALA A 72 10.93 -4.18 -11.88
N MET A 73 10.29 -3.65 -10.83
CA MET A 73 8.88 -3.93 -10.50
C MET A 73 7.95 -3.44 -11.62
N ALA A 74 8.12 -2.19 -12.06
CA ALA A 74 7.37 -1.62 -13.17
C ALA A 74 7.55 -2.41 -14.46
N GLY A 75 8.77 -2.88 -14.76
CA GLY A 75 9.06 -3.72 -15.91
C GLY A 75 8.35 -5.07 -15.83
N CYS A 76 8.28 -5.69 -14.65
CA CYS A 76 7.54 -6.93 -14.44
C CYS A 76 6.03 -6.74 -14.63
N LEU A 77 5.43 -5.75 -13.97
CA LEU A 77 3.99 -5.45 -14.09
C LEU A 77 3.59 -5.14 -15.55
N LYS A 78 4.39 -4.35 -16.28
CA LYS A 78 4.16 -4.07 -17.70
C LYS A 78 4.09 -5.35 -18.55
N ARG A 79 4.94 -6.35 -18.27
CA ARG A 79 4.92 -7.64 -19.00
C ARG A 79 3.67 -8.47 -18.69
N LEU A 80 3.06 -8.27 -17.52
CA LEU A 80 1.78 -8.88 -17.15
C LEU A 80 0.58 -8.14 -17.75
N GLY A 81 0.81 -7.01 -18.43
CA GLY A 81 -0.22 -6.23 -19.12
C GLY A 81 -0.74 -5.05 -18.30
N TRP A 82 -0.10 -4.73 -17.17
CA TRP A 82 -0.44 -3.53 -16.40
C TRP A 82 0.06 -2.27 -17.10
N VAL A 83 -0.79 -1.25 -17.09
CA VAL A 83 -0.48 0.08 -17.63
C VAL A 83 -0.49 1.07 -16.47
N PRO A 84 0.49 1.97 -16.35
CA PRO A 84 0.42 3.05 -15.37
C PRO A 84 -0.88 3.83 -15.55
N LYS A 85 -1.54 4.18 -14.45
CA LYS A 85 -2.49 5.30 -14.46
C LYS A 85 -1.64 6.52 -14.74
N GLU A 86 -1.61 6.98 -15.98
CA GLU A 86 -1.03 8.29 -16.27
C GLU A 86 -1.64 9.27 -15.27
N LYS A 87 -0.79 10.08 -14.64
CA LYS A 87 -1.25 11.10 -13.69
C LYS A 87 -2.07 12.10 -14.51
N ASP A 88 -3.38 11.89 -14.57
CA ASP A 88 -4.33 12.97 -14.84
C ASP A 88 -4.15 14.08 -13.79
#